data_AF-Q2JFC3-F1
#
_entry.id   AF-Q2JFC3-F1
#
_cell.length_a   1.000
_cell.length_b   1.000
_cell.length_c   1.000
_cell.angle_alpha   90.00
_cell.angle_beta   90.00
_cell.angle_gamma   90.00
#
_symmetry.space_group_name_H-M   'P 1'
#
loop_
_entity.id
_entity.type
_entity.pdbx_description
1 polymer ?
#
loop_
_entity_poly.entity_id
_entity_poly.type
_entity_poly.pdbx_seq_one_letter_code
_entity_poly.pdbx_strand_id
1 'polypeptide(L)'
;MTSSYTTAPSNVPDPDPRARQNSGPTTTDHVRRAAHRCRDSGSGPLSSPGKRSVVVVSDEPVDPFAGDPEDPAAELARLDSVDDLDLLEPLSLHEREEVLAELGDLDVFRTLLEPRGYRGLVVDCEGCAEPHFFDWDLLVGNLRNLLNEGRTRVHEPAFAPNPSCYVSWEYARGFADGIYEASAASEADSR
;
A
#
# COMPACT_ATOMS: atom_id res chain seq x y z
N MET A 1 -10.33 -7.98 -68.34
CA MET A 1 -10.87 -9.34 -68.09
C MET A 1 -10.88 -9.55 -66.58
N THR A 2 -11.81 -8.89 -65.87
CA THR A 2 -13.03 -9.50 -65.28
C THR A 2 -12.72 -10.56 -64.21
N SER A 3 -12.77 -10.15 -62.94
CA SER A 3 -13.15 -11.04 -61.85
C SER A 3 -14.09 -10.28 -60.93
N SER A 4 -15.36 -10.66 -61.03
CA SER A 4 -16.48 -10.17 -60.24
C SER A 4 -16.64 -11.12 -59.05
N TYR A 5 -16.66 -10.58 -57.82
CA TYR A 5 -17.13 -11.34 -56.66
C TYR A 5 -18.57 -10.91 -56.36
N THR A 6 -19.48 -11.88 -56.46
CA THR A 6 -20.91 -11.78 -56.17
C THR A 6 -21.13 -11.98 -54.68
N THR A 7 -21.67 -10.95 -54.00
CA THR A 7 -22.14 -11.02 -52.61
C THR A 7 -23.56 -11.57 -52.57
N ALA A 8 -23.82 -12.59 -51.75
CA ALA A 8 -25.15 -13.14 -51.47
C ALA A 8 -25.86 -12.31 -50.37
N PRO A 9 -27.20 -12.10 -50.45
CA PRO A 9 -27.94 -11.41 -49.39
C PRO A 9 -28.30 -12.36 -48.24
N SER A 10 -27.90 -12.01 -47.02
CA SER A 10 -28.40 -12.61 -45.78
C SER A 10 -29.61 -11.81 -45.28
N ASN A 11 -30.68 -12.52 -44.93
CA ASN A 11 -32.00 -11.96 -44.67
C ASN A 11 -32.37 -12.19 -43.18
N VAL A 12 -32.65 -11.07 -42.46
CA VAL A 12 -33.55 -10.83 -41.28
C VAL A 12 -33.23 -11.59 -39.96
N PRO A 13 -33.52 -11.06 -38.73
CA PRO A 13 -34.57 -10.09 -38.45
C PRO A 13 -34.34 -8.90 -37.49
N ASP A 14 -35.25 -7.92 -37.64
CA ASP A 14 -35.45 -6.73 -36.80
C ASP A 14 -35.62 -7.06 -35.31
N PRO A 15 -35.08 -6.22 -34.39
CA PRO A 15 -35.38 -6.32 -32.97
C PRO A 15 -36.76 -5.72 -32.61
N ASP A 16 -37.53 -6.49 -31.85
CA ASP A 16 -38.86 -6.18 -31.31
C ASP A 16 -38.91 -4.84 -30.50
N PRO A 17 -39.84 -3.91 -30.80
CA PRO A 17 -39.94 -2.61 -30.12
C PRO A 17 -40.75 -2.63 -28.81
N ARG A 18 -40.81 -3.76 -28.06
CA ARG A 18 -41.51 -3.83 -26.76
C ARG A 18 -40.71 -4.49 -25.63
N ALA A 19 -39.60 -3.86 -25.24
CA ALA A 19 -39.06 -4.00 -23.88
C ALA A 19 -39.37 -2.72 -23.07
N ARG A 20 -40.42 -2.83 -22.26
CA ARG A 20 -40.88 -1.90 -21.23
C ARG A 20 -39.70 -1.35 -20.40
N GLN A 21 -39.56 -0.04 -20.30
CA GLN A 21 -39.91 0.71 -19.07
C GLN A 21 -39.69 -0.08 -17.78
N ASN A 22 -38.51 0.06 -17.18
CA ASN A 22 -38.34 -0.12 -15.75
C ASN A 22 -37.80 1.20 -15.17
N SER A 23 -38.74 1.96 -14.63
CA SER A 23 -38.53 3.04 -13.68
C SER A 23 -37.57 2.58 -12.57
N GLY A 24 -36.54 3.37 -12.28
CA GLY A 24 -35.53 3.03 -11.29
C GLY A 24 -36.05 2.95 -9.87
N PRO A 25 -35.24 2.47 -8.92
CA PRO A 25 -35.32 2.92 -7.54
C PRO A 25 -34.52 4.23 -7.41
N THR A 26 -35.22 5.35 -7.25
CA THR A 26 -34.67 6.51 -6.56
C THR A 26 -34.43 6.11 -5.11
N THR A 27 -33.20 5.73 -4.79
CA THR A 27 -32.76 5.54 -3.41
C THR A 27 -31.65 6.54 -3.10
N THR A 28 -32.07 7.73 -2.75
CA THR A 28 -31.28 8.71 -2.00
C THR A 28 -31.15 8.22 -0.55
N ASP A 29 -30.35 7.18 -0.26
CA ASP A 29 -29.99 6.88 1.14
C ASP A 29 -28.90 5.79 1.32
N HIS A 30 -27.66 5.96 0.86
CA HIS A 30 -26.60 4.99 1.19
C HIS A 30 -25.21 5.61 1.29
N VAL A 31 -24.82 6.13 2.47
CA VAL A 31 -23.53 5.78 3.10
C VAL A 31 -23.60 6.00 4.64
N ARG A 32 -24.39 5.19 5.34
CA ARG A 32 -24.04 4.83 6.73
C ARG A 32 -23.66 3.37 6.74
N ARG A 33 -22.46 3.06 6.22
CA ARG A 33 -21.88 1.72 6.34
C ARG A 33 -21.48 1.54 7.80
N ALA A 34 -21.92 0.44 8.41
CA ALA A 34 -21.52 0.03 9.75
C ALA A 34 -19.99 0.14 9.86
N ALA A 35 -19.50 0.82 10.89
CA ALA A 35 -18.08 1.00 11.13
C ALA A 35 -17.41 -0.38 11.13
N HIS A 36 -16.60 -0.65 10.11
CA HIS A 36 -15.72 -1.82 10.05
C HIS A 36 -14.69 -1.61 11.16
N ARG A 37 -14.98 -2.14 12.35
CA ARG A 37 -14.06 -2.06 13.48
C ARG A 37 -12.96 -3.10 13.29
N CYS A 38 -11.99 -2.72 12.49
CA CYS A 38 -10.66 -3.29 12.54
C CYS A 38 -10.10 -3.00 13.93
N ARG A 39 -10.13 -4.00 14.80
CA ARG A 39 -9.60 -3.88 16.16
C ARG A 39 -8.09 -3.75 16.06
N ASP A 40 -7.55 -2.87 16.88
CA ASP A 40 -6.11 -2.67 17.04
C ASP A 40 -5.52 -3.90 17.72
N SER A 41 -4.78 -4.71 16.98
CA SER A 41 -3.99 -5.79 17.55
C SER A 41 -2.66 -5.23 18.06
N GLY A 42 -2.72 -4.51 19.19
CA GLY A 42 -1.62 -4.39 20.16
C GLY A 42 -0.49 -3.39 19.88
N SER A 43 -0.68 -2.12 20.26
CA SER A 43 0.42 -1.29 20.81
C SER A 43 0.28 -1.25 22.33
N GLY A 44 1.19 -1.93 23.03
CA GLY A 44 1.25 -1.92 24.50
C GLY A 44 1.63 -0.54 25.06
N PRO A 45 1.21 -0.18 26.28
CA PRO A 45 1.46 1.14 26.83
C PRO A 45 2.93 1.36 27.22
N LEU A 46 3.47 2.51 26.79
CA LEU A 46 4.77 3.05 27.18
C LEU A 46 4.75 3.47 28.66
N SER A 47 5.62 2.86 29.47
CA SER A 47 5.87 3.27 30.87
C SER A 47 7.08 4.21 30.93
N SER A 48 6.92 5.36 31.59
CA SER A 48 7.93 6.42 31.74
C SER A 48 8.58 6.41 33.15
N PRO A 49 9.65 7.20 33.46
CA PRO A 49 11.02 6.71 33.44
C PRO A 49 11.71 6.70 34.81
N GLY A 50 12.54 5.69 35.05
CA GLY A 50 13.47 5.62 36.18
C GLY A 50 14.87 6.10 35.77
N LYS A 51 15.40 7.10 36.47
CA LYS A 51 16.72 7.71 36.22
C LYS A 51 17.83 6.71 36.58
N ARG A 52 18.63 6.28 35.59
CA ARG A 52 19.91 5.59 35.83
C ARG A 52 20.99 6.07 34.85
N SER A 53 22.19 6.18 35.41
CA SER A 53 23.43 6.72 34.84
C SER A 53 23.84 6.02 33.54
N VAL A 54 24.27 6.83 32.56
CA VAL A 54 24.81 6.38 31.28
C VAL A 54 26.16 5.66 31.49
N VAL A 55 26.14 4.35 31.31
CA VAL A 55 27.29 3.60 30.78
C VAL A 55 26.89 3.25 29.36
N VAL A 56 27.68 3.68 28.37
CA VAL A 56 27.47 3.27 26.98
C VAL A 56 27.96 1.83 26.87
N VAL A 57 27.12 0.88 27.27
CA VAL A 57 27.18 -0.51 26.85
C VAL A 57 26.13 -0.60 25.76
N SER A 58 26.51 -1.01 24.55
CA SER A 58 25.54 -1.30 23.50
C SER A 58 24.49 -2.25 24.08
N ASP A 59 23.22 -1.84 24.07
CA ASP A 59 22.08 -2.59 24.66
C ASP A 59 21.70 -3.84 23.83
N GLU A 60 22.55 -4.21 22.88
CA GLU A 60 22.40 -5.41 22.08
C GLU A 60 22.90 -6.62 22.89
N PRO A 61 22.13 -7.72 22.90
CA PRO A 61 22.61 -8.97 23.48
C PRO A 61 23.98 -9.32 22.91
N VAL A 62 24.91 -9.70 23.78
CA VAL A 62 26.21 -10.23 23.34
C VAL A 62 25.93 -11.42 22.43
N ASP A 63 26.44 -11.34 21.20
CA ASP A 63 26.35 -12.41 20.23
C ASP A 63 26.89 -13.72 20.84
N PRO A 64 26.09 -14.81 20.87
CA PRO A 64 26.55 -16.10 21.39
C PRO A 64 27.78 -16.67 20.67
N PHE A 65 28.11 -16.21 19.47
CA PHE A 65 29.28 -16.63 18.69
C PHE A 65 30.49 -15.69 18.84
N ALA A 66 30.40 -14.66 19.68
CA ALA A 66 31.48 -13.69 19.85
C ALA A 66 32.81 -14.34 20.30
N GLY A 67 33.81 -14.34 19.41
CA GLY A 67 35.15 -14.88 19.66
C GLY A 67 35.33 -16.36 19.31
N ASP A 68 34.33 -16.99 18.69
CA ASP A 68 34.46 -18.35 18.16
C ASP A 68 35.34 -18.34 16.89
N PRO A 69 36.46 -19.09 16.84
CA PRO A 69 37.27 -19.21 15.63
C PRO A 69 36.53 -19.90 14.48
N GLU A 70 35.49 -20.68 14.77
CA GLU A 70 34.62 -21.37 13.80
C GLU A 70 33.24 -20.69 13.74
N ASP A 71 33.19 -19.37 13.90
CA ASP A 71 31.94 -18.60 13.77
C ASP A 71 31.42 -18.64 12.32
N PRO A 72 30.26 -19.30 12.07
CA PRO A 72 29.67 -19.36 10.74
C PRO A 72 29.20 -17.98 10.25
N ALA A 73 28.83 -17.05 11.15
CA ALA A 73 28.46 -15.69 10.78
C ALA A 73 29.69 -14.90 10.27
N ALA A 74 30.86 -15.10 10.87
CA ALA A 74 32.12 -14.53 10.39
C ALA A 74 32.56 -15.11 9.04
N GLU A 75 32.23 -16.37 8.72
CA GLU A 75 32.48 -16.95 7.40
C GLU A 75 31.55 -16.33 6.34
N LEU A 76 30.25 -16.20 6.65
CA LEU A 76 29.28 -15.52 5.77
C LEU A 76 29.64 -14.04 5.56
N ALA A 77 30.04 -13.30 6.59
CA ALA A 77 30.44 -11.89 6.46
C ALA A 77 31.71 -11.68 5.62
N ARG A 78 32.53 -12.72 5.40
CA ARG A 78 33.67 -12.68 4.46
C ARG A 78 33.24 -13.00 3.02
N LEU A 79 32.16 -13.77 2.86
CA LEU A 79 31.59 -14.20 1.58
C LEU A 79 30.59 -13.19 1.02
N ASP A 80 29.86 -12.50 1.90
CA ASP A 80 29.13 -11.26 1.61
C ASP A 80 30.20 -10.22 1.28
N SER A 81 30.64 -10.24 0.03
CA SER A 81 31.63 -9.32 -0.51
C SER A 81 31.21 -7.89 -0.16
N VAL A 82 32.17 -7.14 0.37
CA VAL A 82 32.16 -5.68 0.56
C VAL A 82 31.55 -4.87 -0.60
N ASP A 83 31.41 -5.46 -1.79
CA ASP A 83 30.68 -4.89 -2.92
C ASP A 83 29.18 -4.63 -2.63
N ASP A 84 28.45 -5.46 -1.88
CA ASP A 84 26.99 -5.25 -1.73
C ASP A 84 26.61 -4.09 -0.80
N LEU A 85 27.50 -3.67 0.10
CA LEU A 85 27.28 -2.50 0.97
C LEU A 85 27.70 -1.18 0.32
N ASP A 86 28.71 -1.21 -0.56
CA ASP A 86 29.18 -0.05 -1.33
C ASP A 86 28.33 0.19 -2.61
N LEU A 87 27.44 -0.75 -2.98
CA LEU A 87 26.51 -0.65 -4.12
C LEU A 87 25.11 -0.10 -3.77
N LEU A 88 24.86 0.32 -2.52
CA LEU A 88 23.65 1.09 -2.19
C LEU A 88 23.81 2.52 -2.73
N GLU A 89 23.72 2.66 -4.05
CA GLU A 89 23.74 3.95 -4.71
C GLU A 89 22.56 4.77 -4.15
N PRO A 90 22.82 5.99 -3.65
CA PRO A 90 21.75 6.86 -3.20
C PRO A 90 20.72 7.05 -4.32
N LEU A 91 19.44 7.09 -3.97
CA LEU A 91 18.36 7.36 -4.93
C LEU A 91 18.73 8.56 -5.81
N SER A 92 18.52 8.42 -7.12
CA SER A 92 18.60 9.53 -8.04
C SER A 92 17.59 10.61 -7.65
N LEU A 93 17.79 11.84 -8.13
CA LEU A 93 16.86 12.95 -7.86
C LEU A 93 15.43 12.62 -8.31
N HIS A 94 15.30 11.91 -9.43
CA HIS A 94 14.00 11.52 -9.96
C HIS A 94 13.29 10.49 -9.09
N GLU A 95 13.97 9.38 -8.73
CA GLU A 95 13.40 8.36 -7.84
C GLU A 95 13.04 8.95 -6.48
N ARG A 96 13.87 9.88 -5.97
CA ARG A 96 13.58 10.60 -4.74
C ARG A 96 12.30 11.43 -4.84
N GLU A 97 12.07 12.12 -5.96
CA GLU A 97 10.84 12.88 -6.21
C GLU A 97 9.62 11.96 -6.29
N GLU A 98 9.73 10.79 -6.92
CA GLU A 98 8.66 9.79 -7.00
C GLU A 98 8.28 9.28 -5.61
N VAL A 99 9.26 8.89 -4.78
CA VAL A 99 9.01 8.41 -3.41
C VAL A 99 8.39 9.52 -2.54
N LEU A 100 8.77 10.78 -2.75
CA LEU A 100 8.14 11.92 -2.06
C LEU A 100 6.69 12.12 -2.50
N ALA A 101 6.38 11.92 -3.78
CA ALA A 101 5.01 11.96 -4.27
C ALA A 101 4.17 10.82 -3.66
N GLU A 102 4.70 9.60 -3.60
CA GLU A 102 4.03 8.47 -2.94
C GLU A 102 3.74 8.73 -1.46
N LEU A 103 4.67 9.36 -0.73
CA LEU A 103 4.43 9.77 0.66
C LEU A 103 3.29 10.79 0.77
N GLY A 104 3.16 11.70 -0.20
CA GLY A 104 2.03 12.63 -0.28
C GLY A 104 0.70 11.92 -0.53
N ASP A 105 0.67 11.00 -1.48
CA ASP A 105 -0.50 10.16 -1.79
C ASP A 105 -0.94 9.37 -0.55
N LEU A 106 0.00 8.75 0.17
CA LEU A 106 -0.29 7.98 1.38
C LEU A 106 -0.90 8.82 2.51
N ASP A 107 -0.45 10.07 2.67
CA ASP A 107 -1.02 10.98 3.67
C ASP A 107 -2.48 11.31 3.35
N VAL A 108 -2.79 11.56 2.08
CA VAL A 108 -4.16 11.76 1.58
C VAL A 108 -5.00 10.51 1.81
N PHE A 109 -4.51 9.34 1.40
CA PHE A 109 -5.22 8.07 1.53
C PHE A 109 -5.51 7.75 2.99
N ARG A 110 -4.52 7.87 3.87
CA ARG A 110 -4.69 7.67 5.31
C ARG A 110 -5.76 8.63 5.87
N THR A 111 -5.65 9.92 5.58
CA THR A 111 -6.59 10.95 6.04
C THR A 111 -8.04 10.62 5.66
N LEU A 112 -8.24 10.09 4.45
CA LEU A 112 -9.56 9.73 3.95
C LEU A 112 -10.05 8.38 4.48
N LEU A 113 -9.19 7.38 4.59
CA LEU A 113 -9.60 5.98 4.78
C LEU A 113 -9.46 5.48 6.22
N GLU A 114 -8.52 6.01 7.00
CA GLU A 114 -8.32 5.64 8.41
C GLU A 114 -9.58 5.91 9.26
N PRO A 115 -10.28 7.07 9.15
CA PRO A 115 -11.53 7.31 9.87
C PRO A 115 -12.67 6.35 9.50
N ARG A 116 -12.55 5.68 8.35
CA ARG A 116 -13.53 4.70 7.85
C ARG A 116 -13.22 3.27 8.29
N GLY A 117 -12.10 3.08 9.01
CA GLY A 117 -11.69 1.80 9.61
C GLY A 117 -10.64 1.03 8.82
N TYR A 118 -10.10 1.59 7.73
CA TYR A 118 -9.00 0.95 7.00
C TYR A 118 -7.66 1.23 7.69
N ARG A 119 -6.87 0.17 7.89
CA ARG A 119 -5.58 0.19 8.58
C ARG A 119 -4.38 0.37 7.66
N GLY A 120 -4.58 0.20 6.35
CA GLY A 120 -3.47 0.23 5.41
C GLY A 120 -3.80 -0.25 4.01
N LEU A 121 -2.76 -0.62 3.28
CA LEU A 121 -2.83 -1.14 1.91
C LEU A 121 -2.55 -2.64 1.82
N VAL A 122 -3.12 -3.26 0.79
CA VAL A 122 -2.74 -4.61 0.34
C VAL A 122 -2.05 -4.50 -1.02
N VAL A 123 -0.92 -5.19 -1.16
CA VAL A 123 -0.13 -5.25 -2.39
C VAL A 123 0.05 -6.71 -2.79
N ASP A 124 -0.33 -7.06 -4.00
CA ASP A 124 -0.08 -8.39 -4.55
C ASP A 124 1.39 -8.48 -4.97
N CYS A 125 2.18 -9.29 -4.26
CA CYS A 125 3.60 -9.43 -4.54
C CYS A 125 3.84 -10.53 -5.60
N GLU A 126 4.37 -10.16 -6.76
CA GLU A 126 4.66 -11.12 -7.84
C GLU A 126 5.73 -12.16 -7.46
N GLY A 127 6.67 -11.79 -6.57
CA GLY A 127 7.73 -12.70 -6.11
C GLY A 127 7.24 -13.75 -5.12
N CYS A 128 6.36 -13.37 -4.19
CA CYS A 128 5.82 -14.26 -3.16
C CYS A 128 4.55 -14.99 -3.61
N ALA A 129 3.89 -14.49 -4.67
CA ALA A 129 2.56 -14.93 -5.11
C ALA A 129 1.48 -14.88 -4.01
N GLU A 130 1.67 -14.00 -3.02
CA GLU A 130 0.79 -13.80 -1.87
C GLU A 130 0.58 -12.30 -1.62
N PRO A 131 -0.59 -11.89 -1.08
CA PRO A 131 -0.87 -10.51 -0.75
C PRO A 131 -0.11 -10.07 0.51
N HIS A 132 0.59 -8.94 0.41
CA HIS A 132 1.25 -8.29 1.54
C HIS A 132 0.39 -7.17 2.10
N PHE A 133 0.18 -7.18 3.41
CA PHE A 133 -0.64 -6.20 4.12
C PHE A 133 0.26 -5.22 4.87
N PHE A 134 0.18 -3.95 4.50
CA PHE A 134 1.00 -2.88 5.04
C PHE A 134 0.14 -1.92 5.84
N ASP A 135 0.36 -1.83 7.15
CA ASP A 135 -0.24 -0.77 7.97
C ASP A 135 0.31 0.60 7.53
N TRP A 136 -0.48 1.66 7.70
CA TRP A 136 -0.11 3.03 7.28
C TRP A 136 1.27 3.45 7.77
N ASP A 137 1.54 3.27 9.07
CA ASP A 137 2.80 3.68 9.69
C ASP A 137 4.00 2.85 9.21
N LEU A 138 3.78 1.56 8.91
CA LEU A 138 4.81 0.66 8.40
C LEU A 138 5.21 1.08 6.99
N LEU A 139 4.24 1.36 6.12
CA LEU A 139 4.51 1.78 4.74
C LEU A 139 5.21 3.15 4.69
N VAL A 140 4.75 4.11 5.47
CA VAL A 140 5.39 5.43 5.60
C VAL A 140 6.82 5.29 6.15
N GLY A 141 7.02 4.42 7.14
CA GLY A 141 8.34 4.10 7.68
C GLY A 141 9.29 3.55 6.61
N ASN A 142 8.81 2.64 5.77
CA ASN A 142 9.59 2.04 4.69
C ASN A 142 10.01 3.06 3.64
N LEU A 143 9.10 3.91 3.16
CA LEU A 143 9.43 4.94 2.16
C LEU A 143 10.37 6.00 2.73
N ARG A 144 10.21 6.39 4.00
CA ARG A 144 11.16 7.28 4.67
C ARG A 144 12.54 6.64 4.82
N ASN A 145 12.61 5.34 5.09
CA ASN A 145 13.90 4.65 5.15
C ASN A 145 14.56 4.59 3.77
N LEU A 146 13.77 4.31 2.72
CA LEU A 146 14.23 4.31 1.34
C LEU A 146 14.86 5.65 0.96
N LEU A 147 14.23 6.77 1.34
CA LEU A 147 14.75 8.13 1.11
C LEU A 147 16.07 8.43 1.85
N ASN A 148 16.30 7.80 3.00
CA ASN A 148 17.43 8.11 3.88
C ASN A 148 18.61 7.16 3.67
N GLU A 149 18.32 5.88 3.49
CA GLU A 149 19.30 4.77 3.49
C GLU A 149 19.39 4.08 2.12
N GLY A 150 18.61 4.48 1.12
CA GLY A 150 18.58 3.85 -0.20
C GLY A 150 17.93 2.46 -0.22
N ARG A 151 17.37 2.01 0.92
CA ARG A 151 16.72 0.69 1.04
C ARG A 151 15.52 0.73 1.98
N THR A 152 14.55 -0.14 1.74
CA THR A 152 13.44 -0.37 2.67
C THR A 152 13.91 -1.17 3.88
N ARG A 153 13.23 -1.02 5.02
CA ARG A 153 13.50 -1.87 6.19
C ARG A 153 12.92 -3.25 5.97
N VAL A 154 13.68 -4.25 6.39
CA VAL A 154 13.11 -5.59 6.61
C VAL A 154 12.06 -5.45 7.72
N HIS A 155 10.85 -5.88 7.41
CA HIS A 155 9.75 -5.96 8.34
C HIS A 155 9.20 -7.37 8.27
N GLU A 156 8.76 -7.88 9.40
CA GLU A 156 8.02 -9.14 9.40
C GLU A 156 6.62 -8.90 8.80
N PRO A 157 6.08 -9.87 8.05
CA PRO A 157 4.71 -9.81 7.60
C PRO A 157 3.73 -9.65 8.77
N ALA A 158 2.61 -8.97 8.55
CA ALA A 158 1.56 -8.88 9.55
C ALA A 158 1.08 -10.29 9.93
N PHE A 159 0.99 -10.58 11.24
CA PHE A 159 0.48 -11.86 11.72
C PHE A 159 -1.04 -11.91 11.61
N ALA A 160 -1.56 -12.83 10.78
CA ALA A 160 -3.00 -13.06 10.56
C ALA A 160 -3.79 -11.75 10.30
N PRO A 161 -3.44 -10.97 9.27
CA PRO A 161 -4.10 -9.71 8.97
C PRO A 161 -5.54 -9.98 8.58
N ASN A 162 -6.48 -9.13 9.02
CA ASN A 162 -7.84 -9.18 8.52
C ASN A 162 -7.89 -8.47 7.16
N PRO A 163 -8.13 -9.17 6.03
CA PRO A 163 -8.09 -8.56 4.70
C PRO A 163 -9.11 -7.44 4.52
N SER A 164 -10.23 -7.46 5.26
CA SER A 164 -11.25 -6.41 5.18
C SER A 164 -10.79 -5.06 5.73
N CYS A 165 -9.62 -5.02 6.38
CA CYS A 165 -9.03 -3.81 6.95
C CYS A 165 -8.06 -3.10 6.01
N TYR A 166 -7.82 -3.64 4.83
CA TYR A 166 -6.86 -3.11 3.87
C TYR A 166 -7.53 -2.91 2.52
N VAL A 167 -7.00 -1.98 1.74
CA VAL A 167 -7.49 -1.69 0.38
C VAL A 167 -6.34 -1.70 -0.60
N SER A 168 -6.61 -1.93 -1.87
CA SER A 168 -5.57 -1.77 -2.89
C SER A 168 -5.24 -0.29 -3.09
N TRP A 169 -4.08 -0.03 -3.70
CA TRP A 169 -3.67 1.31 -4.09
C TRP A 169 -4.69 1.97 -5.03
N GLU A 170 -5.17 1.22 -6.03
CA GLU A 170 -6.13 1.69 -7.03
C GLU A 170 -7.45 2.10 -6.38
N TYR A 171 -7.90 1.34 -5.38
CA TYR A 171 -9.09 1.71 -4.61
C TYR A 171 -8.87 3.02 -3.85
N ALA A 172 -7.73 3.16 -3.17
CA ALA A 172 -7.43 4.35 -2.38
C ALA A 172 -7.36 5.62 -3.26
N ARG A 173 -6.68 5.51 -4.41
CA ARG A 173 -6.60 6.60 -5.40
C ARG A 173 -7.98 6.96 -5.96
N GLY A 174 -8.74 5.98 -6.45
CA GLY A 174 -10.08 6.24 -6.99
C GLY A 174 -11.05 6.81 -5.95
N PHE A 175 -10.89 6.43 -4.68
CA PHE A 175 -11.65 7.03 -3.58
C PHE A 175 -11.28 8.51 -3.38
N ALA A 176 -9.99 8.83 -3.36
CA ALA A 176 -9.51 10.21 -3.23
C ALA A 176 -10.03 11.08 -4.39
N ASP A 177 -9.89 10.61 -5.62
CA ASP A 177 -10.38 11.30 -6.83
C ASP A 177 -11.88 11.59 -6.74
N GLY A 178 -12.68 10.61 -6.33
CA GLY A 178 -14.13 10.79 -6.16
C GLY A 178 -14.50 11.82 -5.07
N ILE A 179 -13.70 11.93 -4.00
CA ILE A 179 -13.89 12.98 -2.99
C ILE A 179 -13.53 14.35 -3.55
N TYR A 180 -12.45 14.47 -4.31
CA TYR A 180 -12.06 15.73 -4.95
C TYR A 180 -13.14 16.21 -5.92
N GLU A 181 -13.65 15.33 -6.80
CA GLU A 181 -14.73 15.68 -7.72
C GLU A 181 -16.02 16.10 -6.99
N ALA A 182 -16.41 15.37 -5.94
CA ALA A 182 -17.60 15.70 -5.15
C ALA A 182 -17.45 17.06 -4.44
N SER A 183 -16.26 17.38 -3.93
CA SER A 183 -15.99 18.66 -3.29
C SER A 183 -16.06 19.81 -4.29
N ALA A 184 -15.43 19.66 -5.46
CA ALA A 184 -15.46 20.66 -6.53
C ALA A 184 -16.88 20.93 -7.05
N ALA A 185 -17.70 19.88 -7.18
CA ALA A 185 -19.10 20.02 -7.59
C ALA A 185 -19.92 20.83 -6.56
N SER A 186 -19.70 20.62 -5.26
CA SER A 186 -20.41 21.35 -4.20
C SER A 186 -20.04 22.83 -4.13
N GLU A 187 -18.79 23.18 -4.43
CA GLU A 187 -18.33 24.57 -4.51
C GLU A 187 -18.94 25.29 -5.72
N ALA A 188 -19.10 24.59 -6.85
CA ALA A 188 -19.72 25.14 -8.05
C ALA A 188 -21.22 25.43 -7.86
N ASP A 189 -21.96 24.59 -7.12
CA ASP A 189 -23.38 24.81 -6.79
C ASP A 189 -23.60 25.95 -5.79
N SER A 190 -22.58 26.27 -4.99
CA SER A 190 -22.63 27.34 -3.99
C SER A 190 -22.30 28.73 -4.55
N ARG A 191 -21.98 28.84 -5.85
CA ARG A 191 -21.51 30.07 -6.51
C ARG A 191 -22.55 30.66 -7.46
#